data_AF-A0A0M3KA60-F1
#
_entry.id   AF-A0A0M3KA60-F1
#
_cell.length_a   1.000
_cell.length_b   1.000
_cell.length_c   1.000
_cell.angle_alpha   90.00
_cell.angle_beta   90.00
_cell.angle_gamma   90.00
#
_symmetry.space_group_name_H-M   'P 1'
#
loop_
_entity.id
_entity.type
_entity.pdbx_description
1 polymer ?
#
loop_
_entity_poly.entity_id
_entity_poly.type
_entity_poly.pdbx_seq_one_letter_code
_entity_poly.pdbx_strand_id
1 'polypeptide(L)'
;MQLGQLMYDEYVTKQKFLSANYSTYEIFCRSTDINQTLLSANANFLGMYYNRASEKPIVDYPDISDWPSKFVPIAIHTQLLKTDHIGYVNPECPRRDYLENLVKQTPEVKNYVKSVKVNNFSYRYV
;
A
#
# COMPACT_ATOMS: atom_id res chain seq x y z
N MET A 1 8.45 -6.65 -4.07
CA MET A 1 8.90 -6.01 -5.33
C MET A 1 8.27 -6.62 -6.60
N GLN A 2 7.90 -7.91 -6.62
CA GLN A 2 7.33 -8.57 -7.81
C GLN A 2 6.11 -7.84 -8.39
N LEU A 3 5.18 -7.39 -7.54
CA LEU A 3 4.01 -6.63 -7.98
C LEU A 3 4.41 -5.35 -8.74
N GLY A 4 5.40 -4.61 -8.25
CA GLY A 4 5.87 -3.39 -8.90
C GLY A 4 6.46 -3.66 -10.28
N GLN A 5 7.19 -4.77 -10.44
CA GLN A 5 7.70 -5.16 -11.76
C GLN A 5 6.56 -5.45 -12.73
N LEU A 6 5.54 -6.20 -12.28
CA LEU A 6 4.34 -6.47 -13.08
C LEU A 6 3.61 -5.18 -13.47
N MET A 7 3.50 -4.22 -12.55
CA MET A 7 2.89 -2.91 -12.83
C MET A 7 3.69 -2.11 -13.86
N TYR A 8 5.02 -2.11 -13.78
CA TYR A 8 5.85 -1.43 -14.77
C TYR A 8 5.71 -2.09 -16.15
N ASP A 9 5.76 -3.43 -16.21
CA ASP A 9 5.60 -4.15 -17.46
C ASP A 9 4.25 -3.86 -18.11
N GLU A 10 3.19 -3.83 -17.31
CA GLU A 10 1.84 -3.56 -17.81
C GLU A 10 1.66 -2.10 -18.23
N TYR A 11 1.89 -1.15 -17.31
CA TYR A 11 1.50 0.24 -17.50
C TYR A 11 2.54 1.10 -18.22
N VAL A 12 3.83 0.77 -18.08
CA VAL A 12 4.91 1.51 -18.76
C VAL A 12 5.26 0.83 -20.08
N THR A 13 5.47 -0.49 -20.07
CA THR A 13 6.02 -1.19 -21.24
C THR A 13 4.95 -1.54 -22.28
N LYS A 14 3.88 -2.24 -21.88
CA LYS A 14 2.83 -2.69 -22.81
C LYS A 14 1.87 -1.57 -23.18
N GLN A 15 1.26 -0.93 -22.18
CA GLN A 15 0.22 0.08 -22.40
C GLN A 15 0.79 1.45 -22.74
N LYS A 16 2.05 1.73 -22.36
CA LYS A 16 2.67 3.05 -22.49
C LYS A 16 1.80 4.16 -21.88
N PHE A 17 1.08 3.80 -20.82
CA PHE A 17 0.20 4.70 -20.09
C PHE A 17 1.00 5.59 -19.13
N LEU A 18 2.04 5.03 -18.52
CA LEU A 18 2.98 5.74 -17.66
C LEU A 18 4.32 5.94 -18.38
N SER A 19 5.01 7.03 -18.03
CA SER A 19 6.35 7.31 -18.49
C SER A 19 7.37 6.28 -17.99
N ALA A 20 8.43 6.09 -18.78
CA ALA A 20 9.56 5.21 -18.44
C ALA A 20 10.28 5.68 -17.17
N ASN A 21 10.33 7.00 -16.96
CA ASN A 21 10.82 7.64 -15.75
C ASN A 21 9.63 7.99 -14.86
N TYR A 22 9.85 7.99 -13.55
CA TYR A 22 8.84 8.43 -12.59
C TYR A 22 8.49 9.91 -12.83
N SER A 23 7.19 10.22 -12.79
CA SER A 23 6.67 11.58 -12.88
C SER A 23 5.64 11.81 -11.78
N THR A 24 5.84 12.86 -10.99
CA THR A 24 4.90 13.29 -9.94
C THR A 24 3.55 13.76 -10.51
N TYR A 25 3.50 14.10 -11.81
CA TYR A 25 2.27 14.50 -12.50
C TYR A 25 1.44 13.31 -12.98
N GLU A 26 2.03 12.12 -13.05
CA GLU A 26 1.37 10.90 -13.51
C GLU A 26 0.94 10.00 -12.34
N ILE A 27 1.74 9.96 -11.27
CA ILE A 27 1.55 9.00 -10.19
C ILE A 27 1.50 9.70 -8.83
N PHE A 28 0.34 9.58 -8.17
CA PHE A 28 0.16 9.93 -6.77
C PHE A 28 0.06 8.66 -5.92
N CYS A 29 0.97 8.49 -4.96
CA CYS A 29 0.90 7.39 -4.00
C CYS A 29 0.44 7.86 -2.63
N ARG A 30 -0.51 7.12 -2.06
CA ARG A 30 -0.95 7.27 -0.68
C ARG A 30 -0.94 5.92 0.02
N SER A 31 -0.49 5.91 1.27
CA SER A 31 -0.51 4.74 2.16
C SER A 31 -1.02 5.10 3.55
N THR A 32 -1.45 4.11 4.33
CA THR A 32 -1.79 4.32 5.75
C THR A 32 -0.53 4.58 6.57
N ASP A 33 -0.68 5.28 7.68
CA ASP A 33 0.42 5.62 8.60
C ASP A 33 0.80 4.43 9.48
N ILE A 34 1.17 3.33 8.85
CA ILE A 34 1.64 2.09 9.48
C ILE A 34 2.90 1.63 8.74
N ASN A 35 3.94 1.28 9.49
CA ASN A 35 5.24 0.90 8.91
C ASN A 35 5.12 -0.18 7.82
N GLN A 36 4.27 -1.18 8.02
CA GLN A 36 4.10 -2.28 7.06
C GLN A 36 3.59 -1.80 5.70
N THR A 37 2.62 -0.89 5.67
CA THR A 37 2.02 -0.39 4.43
C THR A 37 2.91 0.64 3.77
N LEU A 38 3.62 1.48 4.53
CA LEU A 38 4.64 2.38 4.01
C LEU A 38 5.80 1.62 3.36
N LEU A 39 6.34 0.59 4.03
CA LEU A 39 7.41 -0.25 3.48
C LEU A 39 6.94 -1.05 2.25
N SER A 40 5.69 -1.54 2.27
CA SER A 40 5.13 -2.24 1.11
C SER A 40 4.99 -1.32 -0.10
N ALA A 41 4.53 -0.09 0.09
CA ALA A 41 4.45 0.91 -0.97
C ALA A 41 5.84 1.25 -1.53
N ASN A 42 6.84 1.45 -0.67
CA ASN A 42 8.23 1.65 -1.09
C ASN A 42 8.75 0.46 -1.91
N ALA A 43 8.57 -0.77 -1.41
CA ALA A 43 8.98 -1.98 -2.11
C ALA A 43 8.24 -2.19 -3.45
N ASN A 44 7.03 -1.65 -3.58
CA ASN A 44 6.30 -1.67 -4.85
C ASN A 44 6.92 -0.69 -5.85
N PHE A 45 7.20 0.55 -5.43
CA PHE A 45 7.87 1.52 -6.29
C PHE A 45 9.30 1.15 -6.65
N LEU A 46 10.03 0.51 -5.74
CA LEU A 46 11.31 -0.11 -6.07
C LEU A 46 11.15 -1.18 -7.15
N GLY A 47 10.06 -1.96 -7.12
CA GLY A 47 9.77 -2.88 -8.22
C GLY A 47 9.49 -2.16 -9.54
N MET A 48 8.91 -0.96 -9.49
CA MET A 48 8.57 -0.18 -10.68
C MET A 48 9.77 0.59 -11.25
N TYR A 49 10.42 1.44 -10.47
CA TYR A 49 11.36 2.49 -10.91
C TYR A 49 12.72 2.40 -10.20
N TYR A 50 13.21 1.18 -9.96
CA TYR A 50 14.58 0.96 -9.54
C TYR A 50 15.40 0.41 -10.70
N ASN A 51 16.60 0.94 -10.88
CA ASN A 51 17.59 0.44 -11.82
C ASN A 51 17.03 0.34 -13.25
N ARG A 52 16.26 1.33 -13.68
CA ARG A 52 15.80 1.42 -15.07
C ARG A 52 16.87 2.07 -15.94
N ALA A 53 16.84 1.75 -17.23
CA ALA A 53 17.83 2.24 -18.18
C ALA A 53 17.63 3.74 -18.50
N SER A 54 16.40 4.25 -18.32
CA SER A 54 16.04 5.62 -18.67
C SER A 54 16.32 6.63 -17.54
N GLU A 55 16.60 6.16 -16.33
CA GLU A 55 16.90 6.99 -15.15
C GLU A 55 18.25 7.72 -15.30
N LYS A 56 18.25 9.01 -14.98
CA LYS A 56 19.40 9.90 -15.13
C LYS A 56 19.85 10.43 -13.77
N PRO A 57 21.17 10.42 -13.49
CA PRO A 57 21.71 11.09 -12.32
C PRO A 57 21.39 12.59 -12.36
N ILE A 58 21.31 13.22 -11.18
CA ILE A 58 20.94 14.64 -10.96
C ILE A 58 19.46 14.96 -11.24
N VAL A 59 18.83 14.28 -12.21
CA VAL A 59 17.43 14.49 -12.59
C VAL A 59 16.50 13.59 -11.77
N ASP A 60 16.72 12.27 -11.82
CA ASP A 60 15.83 11.30 -11.19
C ASP A 60 16.35 10.84 -9.82
N TYR A 61 17.66 10.89 -9.60
CA TYR A 61 18.29 10.55 -8.32
C TYR A 61 19.58 11.36 -8.08
N PRO A 62 19.96 11.62 -6.81
CA PRO A 62 21.21 12.28 -6.45
C PRO A 62 22.46 11.60 -7.02
N ASP A 63 23.36 12.39 -7.61
CA ASP A 63 24.66 11.94 -8.11
C ASP A 63 25.75 12.13 -7.04
N ILE A 64 25.63 11.37 -5.96
CA ILE A 64 26.59 11.38 -4.83
C ILE A 64 26.95 9.94 -4.44
N SER A 65 28.17 9.73 -3.96
CA SER A 65 28.71 8.39 -3.66
C SER A 65 27.86 7.57 -2.68
N ASP A 66 27.24 8.26 -1.72
CA ASP A 66 26.51 7.63 -0.61
C ASP A 66 25.05 7.32 -0.98
N TRP A 67 24.60 7.80 -2.15
CA TRP A 67 23.27 7.48 -2.65
C TRP A 67 23.32 6.22 -3.52
N PRO A 68 22.41 5.25 -3.31
CA PRO A 68 22.36 4.08 -4.17
C PRO A 68 22.08 4.49 -5.62
N SER A 69 22.99 4.15 -6.53
CA SER A 69 22.81 4.48 -7.95
C SER A 69 21.47 3.97 -8.46
N LYS A 70 20.76 4.81 -9.21
CA LYS A 70 19.44 4.50 -9.81
C LYS A 70 18.33 4.16 -8.80
N PHE A 71 18.49 4.61 -7.57
CA PHE A 71 17.38 4.63 -6.60
C PHE A 71 16.66 5.97 -6.71
N VAL A 72 15.47 5.96 -7.30
CA VAL A 72 14.62 7.14 -7.44
C VAL A 72 13.80 7.32 -6.16
N PRO A 73 13.95 8.45 -5.44
CA PRO A 73 13.13 8.72 -4.25
C PRO A 73 11.70 9.07 -4.68
N ILE A 74 10.75 8.19 -4.36
CA ILE A 74 9.33 8.38 -4.68
C ILE A 74 8.55 8.71 -3.40
N ALA A 75 7.81 9.81 -3.44
CA ALA A 75 7.02 10.26 -2.30
C ALA A 75 5.82 9.33 -2.08
N ILE A 76 5.67 8.85 -0.84
CA ILE A 76 4.48 8.12 -0.38
C ILE A 76 3.79 9.01 0.64
N HIS A 77 2.63 9.55 0.26
CA HIS A 77 1.85 10.42 1.13
C HIS A 77 1.09 9.59 2.16
N THR A 78 0.98 10.12 3.37
CA THR A 78 0.20 9.48 4.43
C THR A 78 -0.52 10.52 5.27
N GLN A 79 -1.44 10.05 6.11
CA GLN A 79 -2.21 10.82 7.07
C GLN A 79 -2.18 10.06 8.38
N LEU A 80 -2.02 10.77 9.50
CA LEU A 80 -2.04 10.16 10.84
C LEU A 80 -3.24 9.22 10.98
N LEU A 81 -3.00 8.00 11.47
CA LEU A 81 -3.97 6.91 11.48
C LEU A 81 -5.33 7.31 12.07
N LYS A 82 -5.32 8.07 13.17
CA LYS A 82 -6.55 8.56 13.85
C LYS A 82 -7.40 9.51 13.01
N THR A 83 -6.78 10.20 12.06
CA THR A 83 -7.42 11.17 11.15
C THR A 83 -7.54 10.63 9.73
N ASP A 84 -7.13 9.39 9.49
CA ASP A 84 -7.21 8.78 8.18
C ASP A 84 -8.61 8.22 7.93
N HIS A 85 -9.46 9.02 7.30
CA HIS A 85 -10.84 8.62 6.97
C HIS A 85 -10.97 7.74 5.72
N ILE A 86 -9.86 7.43 5.04
CA ILE A 86 -9.85 6.72 3.75
C ILE A 86 -9.17 5.35 3.88
N GLY A 87 -7.97 5.31 4.46
CA GLY A 87 -7.14 4.12 4.57
C GLY A 87 -7.33 3.35 5.87
N TYR A 88 -7.74 4.01 6.96
CA TYR A 88 -7.97 3.31 8.22
C TYR A 88 -9.37 2.69 8.23
N VAL A 89 -9.42 1.36 8.12
CA VAL A 89 -10.67 0.58 8.04
C VAL A 89 -11.38 0.42 9.38
N ASN A 90 -10.73 0.79 10.48
CA ASN A 90 -11.23 0.58 11.84
C ASN A 90 -11.43 1.90 12.62
N PRO A 91 -12.05 2.96 12.05
CA PRO A 91 -12.25 4.21 12.77
C PRO A 91 -13.16 4.00 13.99
N GLU A 92 -13.01 4.83 15.02
CA GLU A 92 -13.92 4.84 16.17
C GLU A 92 -15.34 5.21 15.69
N CYS A 93 -16.22 4.21 15.62
CA CYS A 93 -17.56 4.36 15.07
C CYS A 93 -18.57 3.51 15.86
N PRO A 94 -19.30 4.09 16.83
CA PRO A 94 -20.28 3.36 17.64
C PRO A 94 -21.35 2.63 16.82
N ARG A 95 -21.72 3.20 15.66
CA ARG A 95 -22.68 2.58 14.75
C ARG A 95 -22.16 1.27 14.15
N ARG A 96 -20.87 1.20 13.83
CA ARG A 96 -20.24 -0.03 13.32
C ARG A 96 -20.31 -1.11 14.38
N ASP A 97 -19.93 -0.81 15.63
CA ASP A 97 -19.91 -1.80 16.70
C ASP A 97 -21.32 -2.34 16.99
N TYR A 98 -22.35 -1.46 16.96
CA TYR A 98 -23.75 -1.89 17.03
C TYR A 98 -24.12 -2.83 15.88
N LEU A 99 -23.76 -2.49 14.64
CA LEU A 99 -24.06 -3.31 13.46
C LEU A 99 -23.33 -4.65 13.52
N GLU A 100 -22.08 -4.66 13.95
CA GLU A 100 -21.28 -5.88 14.12
C GLU A 100 -21.93 -6.80 15.17
N ASN A 101 -22.46 -6.25 16.26
CA ASN A 101 -23.19 -7.02 17.27
C ASN A 101 -24.49 -7.64 16.73
N LEU A 102 -25.20 -6.97 15.81
CA LEU A 102 -26.35 -7.55 15.13
C LEU A 102 -25.92 -8.65 14.16
N VAL A 103 -24.87 -8.42 13.36
CA VAL A 103 -24.34 -9.39 12.39
C VAL A 103 -23.88 -10.67 13.10
N LYS A 104 -23.24 -10.56 14.27
CA LYS A 104 -22.86 -11.72 15.10
C LYS A 104 -24.04 -12.57 15.56
N GLN A 105 -25.26 -12.03 15.55
CA GLN A 105 -26.46 -12.76 15.96
C GLN A 105 -27.13 -13.54 14.82
N THR A 106 -26.74 -13.31 13.56
CA THR A 106 -27.40 -13.95 12.43
C THR A 106 -27.04 -15.44 12.31
N PRO A 107 -27.90 -16.28 11.69
CA PRO A 107 -27.63 -17.70 11.50
C PRO A 107 -26.35 -17.95 10.69
N GLU A 108 -26.04 -17.13 9.69
CA GLU A 108 -24.87 -17.28 8.81
C GLU A 108 -23.57 -17.21 9.62
N VAL A 109 -23.42 -16.16 10.43
CA VAL A 109 -22.23 -15.95 11.26
C VAL A 109 -22.16 -17.00 12.36
N LYS A 110 -23.28 -17.31 13.02
CA LYS A 110 -23.34 -18.38 14.03
C LYS A 110 -22.96 -19.74 13.47
N ASN A 111 -23.42 -20.07 12.27
CA ASN A 111 -23.12 -21.33 11.62
C ASN A 111 -21.66 -21.38 11.13
N TYR A 112 -21.13 -20.27 10.61
CA TYR A 112 -19.72 -20.14 10.24
C TYR A 112 -18.79 -20.30 11.45
N VAL A 113 -19.06 -19.62 12.57
CA VAL A 113 -18.26 -19.74 13.79
C VAL A 113 -18.28 -21.18 14.34
N LYS A 114 -19.41 -21.89 14.21
CA LYS A 114 -19.50 -23.31 14.58
C LYS A 114 -18.75 -24.24 13.63
N SER A 115 -18.67 -23.91 12.33
CA SER A 115 -18.02 -24.74 11.32
C SER A 115 -16.49 -24.62 11.35
N VAL A 116 -15.99 -23.44 11.73
CA VAL A 116 -14.57 -23.23 12.00
C VAL A 116 -14.27 -23.83 13.38
N LYS A 117 -13.40 -24.85 13.46
CA LYS A 117 -12.80 -25.26 14.75
C LYS A 117 -11.94 -24.11 15.26
N VAL A 118 -12.53 -23.14 15.96
CA VAL A 118 -11.85 -21.91 16.37
C VAL A 118 -10.78 -22.23 17.42
N ASN A 119 -9.54 -22.40 16.98
CA ASN A 119 -8.37 -22.11 17.81
C ASN A 119 -8.27 -20.59 17.91
N ASN A 120 -8.75 -20.02 19.02
CA ASN A 120 -8.52 -18.65 19.50
C ASN A 120 -8.17 -17.60 18.43
N PHE A 121 -9.18 -17.11 17.70
CA PHE A 121 -9.05 -15.83 16.99
C PHE A 121 -9.23 -14.69 18.00
N SER A 122 -8.15 -14.29 18.66
CA SER A 122 -8.11 -13.01 19.36
C SER A 122 -7.97 -11.92 18.29
N TYR A 123 -9.03 -11.14 18.06
CA TYR A 123 -8.88 -9.86 17.36
C TYR A 123 -8.03 -8.95 18.24
N ARG A 124 -6.71 -8.94 18.01
CA ARG A 124 -5.86 -7.86 18.47
C ARG A 124 -6.08 -6.71 17.50
N TYR A 125 -7.08 -5.89 17.80
CA TYR A 125 -7.10 -4.52 17.30
C TYR A 125 -5.93 -3.82 17.98
N VAL A 126 -4.87 -3.61 17.20
CA VAL A 126 -3.74 -2.74 17.57
C VAL A 126 -4.23 -1.31 17.59
#